data_AF-A0A5E4PR61-F1
#
_entry.id   AF-A0A5E4PR61-F1
#
_cell.length_a   1.000
_cell.length_b   1.000
_cell.length_c   1.000
_cell.angle_alpha   90.00
_cell.angle_beta   90.00
_cell.angle_gamma   90.00
#
_symmetry.space_group_name_H-M   'P 1'
#
loop_
_entity.id
_entity.type
_entity.pdbx_description
1 polymer ?
#
loop_
_entity_poly.entity_id
_entity_poly.type
_entity_poly.pdbx_seq_one_letter_code
_entity_poly.pdbx_strand_id
1 'polypeptide(L)'
;KYPDCLNGNDPSVPDLNREVLDSDEDIADFFNGAVILVTGGTGFVGKALLEKLLRSCPGIDTVYVLMRPKRGLTVEQRYKELLKNQALVHVSTAYSNAPRSYIEEQVYQPPCDPDTILRCTTTLPRDMLENISEALQGEHPNPYTLTKALAESIVHRHTDLPVCIVRPSIGHCPVYNVTSGSIAPLQWGHFTRLCVKWARENPTKYVMWYPNFSFTESRLLNTFWELSCHFLPAFLYDLLLRAQGRKPIMMKLARRFKMAAATGEYFANHEWQWGVGELRALGAAAESARDGHVFPAWPAEFSWESYIGAYMLGIRQFILKDPADSLPHARTKLKRLYWVHKLFQAATGYYLFRLLAGRLR
;
A
#
# COMPACT_ATOMS: atom_id res chain seq x y z
N LYS A 1 28.62 18.63 -10.68
CA LYS A 1 28.89 17.52 -9.74
C LYS A 1 27.54 17.12 -9.17
N TYR A 2 26.77 16.20 -9.75
CA TYR A 2 27.07 14.78 -9.95
C TYR A 2 26.44 14.29 -11.27
N PRO A 3 27.22 14.10 -12.36
CA PRO A 3 26.67 13.55 -13.60
C PRO A 3 26.78 12.03 -13.73
N ASP A 4 27.63 11.33 -12.95
CA ASP A 4 28.03 9.96 -13.32
C ASP A 4 27.97 8.91 -12.20
N CYS A 5 27.12 9.10 -11.17
CA CYS A 5 27.07 8.16 -10.04
C CYS A 5 25.63 7.79 -9.67
N LEU A 6 24.94 7.05 -10.53
CA LEU A 6 23.73 6.31 -10.16
C LEU A 6 23.69 4.98 -10.92
N ASN A 7 24.40 4.00 -10.39
CA ASN A 7 24.09 2.58 -10.39
C ASN A 7 25.14 1.89 -9.55
N GLY A 8 24.72 1.30 -8.43
CA GLY A 8 25.59 0.63 -7.48
C GLY A 8 26.44 -0.45 -8.16
N ASN A 9 27.74 -0.23 -8.09
CA ASN A 9 28.73 -1.24 -7.74
C ASN A 9 29.86 -0.48 -7.05
N ASP A 10 29.62 -0.12 -5.78
CA ASP A 10 30.69 0.27 -4.90
C ASP A 10 31.29 -1.03 -4.30
N PRO A 11 32.53 -1.40 -4.68
CA PRO A 11 33.18 -2.62 -4.20
C PRO A 11 33.60 -2.56 -2.72
N SER A 12 33.34 -1.46 -2.00
CA SER A 12 33.68 -1.30 -0.58
C SER A 12 32.62 -1.82 0.41
N VAL A 13 31.48 -2.32 -0.08
CA VAL A 13 30.38 -2.84 0.76
C VAL A 13 30.59 -4.34 1.06
N PRO A 14 30.54 -4.78 2.33
CA PRO A 14 30.67 -6.20 2.67
C PRO A 14 29.57 -7.06 2.04
N ASP A 15 29.96 -8.18 1.43
CA ASP A 15 29.05 -9.20 0.93
C ASP A 15 28.39 -9.94 2.12
N LEU A 16 27.07 -9.83 2.23
CA LEU A 16 26.25 -10.42 3.30
C LEU A 16 25.53 -11.70 2.85
N ASN A 17 25.88 -12.27 1.70
CA ASN A 17 25.24 -13.49 1.20
C ASN A 17 25.71 -14.71 2.03
N ARG A 18 24.78 -15.35 2.75
CA ARG A 18 24.97 -16.70 3.31
C ARG A 18 24.54 -17.74 2.28
N GLU A 19 25.28 -18.85 2.23
CA GLU A 19 24.97 -20.01 1.40
C GLU A 19 23.58 -20.58 1.72
N VAL A 20 22.90 -21.02 0.66
CA VAL A 20 21.55 -21.59 0.64
C VAL A 20 21.62 -23.04 1.14
N LEU A 21 20.67 -23.44 1.98
CA LEU A 21 20.38 -24.85 2.26
C LEU A 21 19.29 -25.31 1.28
N ASP A 22 19.58 -26.35 0.50
CA ASP A 22 18.56 -27.10 -0.25
C ASP A 22 17.52 -27.65 0.73
N SER A 23 16.24 -27.36 0.51
CA SER A 23 15.14 -27.98 1.24
C SER A 23 14.14 -28.57 0.25
N ASP A 24 14.01 -29.89 0.25
CA ASP A 24 13.02 -30.68 -0.52
C ASP A 24 11.58 -30.62 0.05
N GLU A 25 11.29 -29.67 0.95
CA GLU A 25 10.02 -29.55 1.68
C GLU A 25 9.00 -28.68 0.91
N ASP A 26 7.71 -28.99 1.04
CA ASP A 26 6.63 -28.20 0.46
C ASP A 26 6.47 -26.89 1.25
N ILE A 27 6.16 -25.77 0.58
CA ILE A 27 5.86 -24.48 1.22
C ILE A 27 4.66 -24.63 2.16
N ALA A 28 3.67 -25.43 1.80
CA ALA A 28 2.56 -25.74 2.69
C ALA A 28 3.04 -26.36 4.03
N ASP A 29 4.08 -27.20 4.00
CA ASP A 29 4.62 -27.85 5.19
C ASP A 29 5.34 -26.87 6.11
N PHE A 30 6.02 -25.86 5.56
CA PHE A 30 6.56 -24.74 6.34
C PHE A 30 5.49 -24.03 7.17
N PHE A 31 4.27 -23.93 6.64
CA PHE A 31 3.15 -23.28 7.32
C PHE A 31 2.32 -24.21 8.20
N ASN A 32 2.63 -25.51 8.28
CA ASN A 32 1.91 -26.45 9.13
C ASN A 32 2.12 -26.11 10.62
N GLY A 33 1.02 -25.97 11.36
CA GLY A 33 1.03 -25.54 12.76
C GLY A 33 1.39 -24.06 12.96
N ALA A 34 1.56 -23.28 11.88
CA ALA A 34 2.00 -21.89 11.98
C ALA A 34 0.89 -20.97 12.51
N VAL A 35 1.33 -19.95 13.25
CA VAL A 35 0.46 -18.89 13.79
C VAL A 35 0.88 -17.55 13.17
N ILE A 36 0.00 -16.97 12.36
CA ILE A 36 0.31 -15.81 11.51
C ILE A 36 -0.44 -14.58 12.00
N LEU A 37 0.25 -13.44 12.18
CA LEU A 37 -0.39 -12.14 12.40
C LEU A 37 -0.34 -11.28 11.13
N VAL A 38 -1.51 -10.95 10.59
CA VAL A 38 -1.66 -10.06 9.43
C VAL A 38 -2.09 -8.67 9.89
N THR A 39 -1.17 -7.72 9.81
CA THR A 39 -1.51 -6.29 9.94
C THR A 39 -2.02 -5.77 8.59
N GLY A 40 -3.01 -4.88 8.61
CA GLY A 40 -3.63 -4.41 7.36
C GLY A 40 -4.44 -5.47 6.61
N GLY A 41 -4.78 -6.61 7.24
CA GLY A 41 -5.52 -7.72 6.63
C GLY A 41 -6.91 -7.35 6.09
N THR A 42 -7.50 -6.26 6.57
CA THR A 42 -8.77 -5.73 6.01
C THR A 42 -8.60 -4.82 4.79
N GLY A 43 -7.38 -4.48 4.42
CA GLY A 43 -7.05 -3.73 3.21
C GLY A 43 -7.19 -4.60 1.96
N PHE A 44 -7.06 -3.98 0.78
CA PHE A 44 -7.19 -4.68 -0.50
C PHE A 44 -6.18 -5.84 -0.63
N VAL A 45 -4.89 -5.56 -0.40
CA VAL A 45 -3.82 -6.57 -0.44
C VAL A 45 -3.96 -7.57 0.70
N GLY A 46 -4.30 -7.10 1.90
CA GLY A 46 -4.47 -7.95 3.08
C GLY A 46 -5.53 -9.04 2.88
N LYS A 47 -6.65 -8.73 2.21
CA LYS A 47 -7.69 -9.73 1.90
C LYS A 47 -7.22 -10.80 0.93
N ALA A 48 -6.47 -10.42 -0.11
CA ALA A 48 -5.90 -11.36 -1.06
C ALA A 48 -4.84 -12.27 -0.40
N LEU A 49 -4.04 -11.72 0.51
CA LEU A 49 -3.09 -12.50 1.32
C LEU A 49 -3.83 -13.51 2.21
N LEU A 50 -4.88 -13.09 2.92
CA LEU A 50 -5.69 -13.98 3.74
C LEU A 50 -6.32 -15.11 2.91
N GLU A 51 -6.88 -14.80 1.74
CA GLU A 51 -7.42 -15.82 0.82
C GLU A 51 -6.35 -16.82 0.39
N LYS A 52 -5.18 -16.35 -0.03
CA LYS A 52 -4.09 -17.20 -0.50
C LYS A 52 -3.55 -18.11 0.60
N LEU A 53 -3.34 -17.58 1.81
CA LEU A 53 -2.90 -18.36 2.97
C LEU A 53 -3.92 -19.46 3.31
N LEU A 54 -5.20 -19.09 3.41
CA LEU A 54 -6.26 -20.05 3.76
C LEU A 54 -6.49 -21.11 2.67
N ARG A 55 -6.31 -20.76 1.39
CA ARG A 55 -6.52 -21.68 0.27
C ARG A 55 -5.33 -22.60 0.02
N SER A 56 -4.11 -22.09 0.13
CA SER A 56 -2.89 -22.83 -0.27
C SER A 56 -2.14 -23.45 0.89
N CYS A 57 -2.39 -23.04 2.14
CA CYS A 57 -1.68 -23.55 3.31
C CYS A 57 -2.69 -24.08 4.36
N PRO A 58 -3.33 -25.24 4.12
CA PRO A 58 -4.42 -25.75 4.96
C PRO A 58 -3.98 -26.13 6.38
N GLY A 59 -2.70 -26.39 6.61
CA GLY A 59 -2.17 -26.72 7.93
C GLY A 59 -1.81 -25.51 8.80
N ILE A 60 -2.05 -24.26 8.34
CA ILE A 60 -1.95 -23.09 9.22
C ILE A 60 -2.92 -23.27 10.40
N ASP A 61 -2.40 -23.22 11.62
CA ASP A 61 -3.20 -23.35 12.83
C ASP A 61 -4.08 -22.11 13.02
N THR A 62 -3.46 -20.93 12.93
CA THR A 62 -4.14 -19.68 13.30
C THR A 62 -3.71 -18.50 12.43
N VAL A 63 -4.68 -17.66 12.01
CA VAL A 63 -4.40 -16.33 11.41
C VAL A 63 -5.08 -15.21 12.21
N TYR A 64 -4.27 -14.37 12.84
CA TYR A 64 -4.71 -13.14 13.51
C TYR A 64 -4.82 -11.98 12.53
N VAL A 65 -5.91 -11.21 12.60
CA VAL A 65 -6.09 -10.00 11.79
C VAL A 65 -6.28 -8.79 12.69
N LEU A 66 -5.35 -7.84 12.63
CA LEU A 66 -5.50 -6.57 13.34
C LEU A 66 -6.51 -5.67 12.61
N MET A 67 -7.63 -5.36 13.28
CA MET A 67 -8.66 -4.46 12.78
C MET A 67 -8.77 -3.20 13.63
N ARG A 68 -8.92 -2.06 12.96
CA ARG A 68 -9.22 -0.76 13.58
C ARG A 68 -10.61 -0.27 13.16
N PRO A 69 -11.27 0.62 13.90
CA PRO A 69 -12.49 1.29 13.42
C PRO A 69 -12.25 2.06 12.11
N LYS A 70 -13.30 2.25 11.31
CA LYS A 70 -13.31 3.15 10.15
C LYS A 70 -14.43 4.16 10.36
N ARG A 71 -14.33 5.38 9.81
CA ARG A 71 -15.36 6.42 9.97
C ARG A 71 -16.75 5.86 9.65
N GLY A 72 -17.63 5.81 10.66
CA GLY A 72 -19.00 5.30 10.54
C GLY A 72 -19.16 3.77 10.58
N LEU A 73 -18.08 3.01 10.83
CA LEU A 73 -18.08 1.55 10.92
C LEU A 73 -17.29 1.06 12.14
N THR A 74 -17.94 0.28 13.00
CA THR A 74 -17.29 -0.38 14.15
C THR A 74 -16.39 -1.53 13.68
N VAL A 75 -15.56 -2.06 14.59
CA VAL A 75 -14.70 -3.22 14.27
C VAL A 75 -15.57 -4.44 13.93
N GLU A 76 -16.67 -4.65 14.63
CA GLU A 76 -17.61 -5.75 14.43
C GLU A 76 -18.29 -5.67 13.07
N GLN A 77 -18.68 -4.47 12.63
CA GLN A 77 -19.26 -4.26 11.30
C GLN A 77 -18.24 -4.54 10.19
N ARG A 78 -17.01 -4.07 10.36
CA ARG A 78 -15.90 -4.36 9.43
C ARG A 78 -15.53 -5.83 9.42
N TYR A 79 -15.60 -6.49 10.57
CA TYR A 79 -15.39 -7.92 10.71
C TYR A 79 -16.48 -8.71 9.99
N LYS A 80 -17.76 -8.36 10.18
CA LYS A 80 -18.87 -8.94 9.42
C LYS A 80 -18.72 -8.74 7.92
N GLU A 81 -18.21 -7.59 7.47
CA GLU A 81 -17.89 -7.37 6.05
C GLU A 81 -16.70 -8.21 5.56
N LEU A 82 -15.71 -8.48 6.43
CA LEU A 82 -14.60 -9.38 6.12
C LEU A 82 -15.10 -10.83 6.02
N LEU A 83 -15.96 -11.25 6.95
CA LEU A 83 -16.63 -12.55 7.03
C LEU A 83 -17.68 -12.83 5.96
N LYS A 84 -18.20 -11.78 5.31
CA LYS A 84 -18.97 -11.97 4.07
C LYS A 84 -18.11 -12.62 2.98
N ASN A 85 -16.80 -12.71 3.18
CA ASN A 85 -15.87 -13.59 2.47
C ASN A 85 -15.63 -14.84 3.36
N GLN A 86 -15.53 -16.02 2.76
CA GLN A 86 -16.02 -17.30 3.29
C GLN A 86 -15.48 -17.90 4.65
N ALA A 87 -14.69 -17.25 5.54
CA ALA A 87 -14.31 -17.83 6.87
C ALA A 87 -13.65 -16.87 7.94
N LEU A 88 -13.81 -17.13 9.28
CA LEU A 88 -12.91 -16.70 10.40
C LEU A 88 -13.08 -17.51 11.73
N VAL A 89 -11.99 -17.68 12.52
CA VAL A 89 -11.88 -18.29 13.89
C VAL A 89 -10.93 -17.45 14.80
N HIS A 90 -11.06 -17.50 16.15
CA HIS A 90 -10.27 -16.74 17.17
C HIS A 90 -9.40 -17.63 18.09
N VAL A 91 -8.20 -17.16 18.51
CA VAL A 91 -7.16 -17.92 19.28
C VAL A 91 -6.37 -16.99 20.27
N SER A 92 -5.59 -17.50 21.26
CA SER A 92 -4.95 -16.74 22.38
C SER A 92 -3.40 -16.91 22.60
N THR A 93 -2.83 -17.04 23.84
CA THR A 93 -1.38 -17.26 24.16
C THR A 93 -1.07 -18.04 25.47
N ALA A 94 0.09 -18.75 25.55
CA ALA A 94 0.62 -19.60 26.66
C ALA A 94 0.71 -18.91 28.01
N TYR A 95 1.00 -17.63 27.97
CA TYR A 95 1.44 -16.88 29.13
C TYR A 95 0.32 -16.08 29.79
N SER A 96 -0.92 -16.26 29.34
CA SER A 96 -2.09 -15.57 29.91
C SER A 96 -2.35 -15.91 31.38
N ASN A 97 -1.77 -16.99 31.91
CA ASN A 97 -1.89 -17.37 33.32
C ASN A 97 -0.52 -17.51 34.01
N ALA A 98 0.47 -16.73 33.56
CA ALA A 98 1.86 -16.78 34.03
C ALA A 98 2.09 -16.78 35.57
N PRO A 99 1.25 -16.13 36.41
CA PRO A 99 1.42 -16.19 37.87
C PRO A 99 1.11 -17.55 38.51
N ARG A 100 0.50 -18.49 37.78
CA ARG A 100 0.06 -19.79 38.32
C ARG A 100 1.07 -20.90 38.00
N SER A 101 1.33 -21.74 38.99
CA SER A 101 2.23 -22.90 38.86
C SER A 101 1.57 -24.10 38.17
N TYR A 102 0.24 -24.15 38.13
CA TYR A 102 -0.56 -25.20 37.49
C TYR A 102 -1.77 -24.57 36.78
N ILE A 103 -2.00 -24.96 35.53
CA ILE A 103 -2.99 -24.36 34.62
C ILE A 103 -3.80 -25.50 34.00
N GLU A 104 -5.07 -25.57 34.36
CA GLU A 104 -6.08 -26.51 33.87
C GLU A 104 -6.82 -25.94 32.65
N GLU A 105 -7.59 -26.79 31.97
CA GLU A 105 -8.38 -26.44 30.77
C GLU A 105 -9.65 -25.64 31.12
N GLN A 106 -9.45 -24.46 31.69
CA GLN A 106 -10.53 -23.53 32.04
C GLN A 106 -10.12 -22.07 31.83
N VAL A 107 -11.12 -21.20 31.67
CA VAL A 107 -10.90 -19.75 31.64
C VAL A 107 -10.82 -19.23 33.06
N TYR A 108 -9.67 -18.68 33.41
CA TYR A 108 -9.44 -18.11 34.73
C TYR A 108 -9.94 -16.67 34.83
N GLN A 109 -10.43 -16.28 36.00
CA GLN A 109 -10.77 -14.89 36.26
C GLN A 109 -9.49 -14.04 36.26
N PRO A 110 -9.44 -12.94 35.49
CA PRO A 110 -8.30 -12.05 35.49
C PRO A 110 -8.19 -11.31 36.84
N PRO A 111 -6.99 -10.83 37.20
CA PRO A 111 -6.75 -10.14 38.48
C PRO A 111 -7.53 -8.82 38.64
N CYS A 112 -8.02 -8.27 37.53
CA CYS A 112 -8.79 -7.04 37.48
C CYS A 112 -9.80 -7.09 36.32
N ASP A 113 -10.92 -6.39 36.47
CA ASP A 113 -11.95 -6.32 35.43
C ASP A 113 -11.40 -5.62 34.16
N PRO A 114 -11.38 -6.30 33.00
CA PRO A 114 -10.85 -5.74 31.76
C PRO A 114 -11.50 -4.42 31.32
N ASP A 115 -12.80 -4.24 31.59
CA ASP A 115 -13.51 -3.01 31.23
C ASP A 115 -13.07 -1.83 32.10
N THR A 116 -12.67 -2.10 33.33
CA THR A 116 -12.11 -1.11 34.26
C THR A 116 -10.72 -0.65 33.80
N ILE A 117 -9.85 -1.56 33.36
CA ILE A 117 -8.54 -1.19 32.79
C ILE A 117 -8.67 -0.41 31.48
N LEU A 118 -9.59 -0.81 30.61
CA LEU A 118 -9.83 -0.09 29.35
C LEU A 118 -10.34 1.33 29.61
N ARG A 119 -11.20 1.51 30.63
CA ARG A 119 -11.63 2.84 31.09
C ARG A 119 -10.49 3.66 31.68
N CYS A 120 -9.65 3.07 32.53
CA CYS A 120 -8.49 3.76 33.09
C CYS A 120 -7.51 4.23 32.00
N THR A 121 -7.16 3.38 31.03
CA THR A 121 -6.23 3.71 29.94
C THR A 121 -6.76 4.77 28.97
N THR A 122 -8.09 4.91 28.87
CA THR A 122 -8.72 5.91 28.00
C THR A 122 -9.04 7.23 28.72
N THR A 123 -9.12 7.21 30.05
CA THR A 123 -9.59 8.37 30.85
C THR A 123 -8.46 9.04 31.64
N LEU A 124 -7.41 8.30 32.01
CA LEU A 124 -6.31 8.83 32.82
C LEU A 124 -5.16 9.37 31.95
N PRO A 125 -4.52 10.49 32.37
CA PRO A 125 -3.27 10.98 31.80
C PRO A 125 -2.11 9.95 31.89
N ARG A 126 -1.13 10.04 30.98
CA ARG A 126 -0.06 9.02 30.83
C ARG A 126 0.85 8.90 32.06
N ASP A 127 1.17 10.02 32.68
CA ASP A 127 1.93 10.13 33.93
C ASP A 127 1.22 9.45 35.11
N MET A 128 -0.10 9.58 35.20
CA MET A 128 -0.92 8.88 36.19
C MET A 128 -0.96 7.37 35.91
N LEU A 129 -1.00 6.97 34.63
CA LEU A 129 -0.97 5.56 34.22
C LEU A 129 0.36 4.89 34.55
N GLU A 130 1.47 5.61 34.38
CA GLU A 130 2.81 5.13 34.76
C GLU A 130 2.89 4.87 36.27
N ASN A 131 2.32 5.77 37.10
CA ASN A 131 2.30 5.62 38.55
C ASN A 131 1.45 4.45 39.08
N ILE A 132 0.40 4.05 38.35
CA ILE A 132 -0.45 2.91 38.72
C ILE A 132 -0.11 1.64 37.95
N SER A 133 0.86 1.69 37.02
CA SER A 133 1.18 0.58 36.11
C SER A 133 1.63 -0.69 36.85
N GLU A 134 2.46 -0.55 37.89
CA GLU A 134 2.89 -1.68 38.74
C GLU A 134 1.71 -2.30 39.50
N ALA A 135 0.80 -1.46 40.03
CA ALA A 135 -0.40 -1.92 40.72
C ALA A 135 -1.38 -2.63 39.76
N LEU A 136 -1.47 -2.17 38.50
CA LEU A 136 -2.28 -2.80 37.46
C LEU A 136 -1.64 -4.10 36.92
N GLN A 137 -0.31 -4.18 36.91
CA GLN A 137 0.44 -5.37 36.50
C GLN A 137 0.31 -6.51 37.50
N GLY A 138 0.28 -6.20 38.80
CA GLY A 138 0.15 -7.20 39.86
C GLY A 138 1.27 -8.24 39.80
N GLU A 139 0.92 -9.52 39.93
CA GLU A 139 1.89 -10.64 39.91
C GLU A 139 2.37 -11.03 38.51
N HIS A 140 1.90 -10.36 37.45
CA HIS A 140 2.35 -10.65 36.09
C HIS A 140 3.81 -10.18 35.88
N PRO A 141 4.67 -11.00 35.25
CA PRO A 141 6.09 -10.64 35.06
C PRO A 141 6.31 -9.45 34.11
N ASN A 142 5.34 -9.17 33.23
CA ASN A 142 5.35 -7.99 32.36
C ASN A 142 3.93 -7.61 31.88
N PRO A 143 3.71 -6.38 31.40
CA PRO A 143 2.41 -5.93 30.89
C PRO A 143 1.88 -6.76 29.70
N TYR A 144 2.77 -7.42 28.94
CA TYR A 144 2.38 -8.30 27.84
C TYR A 144 1.62 -9.54 28.35
N THR A 145 2.07 -10.18 29.44
CA THR A 145 1.36 -11.33 30.03
C THR A 145 -0.01 -10.92 30.62
N LEU A 146 -0.12 -9.74 31.22
CA LEU A 146 -1.38 -9.19 31.72
C LEU A 146 -2.38 -8.93 30.58
N THR A 147 -1.96 -8.20 29.54
CA THR A 147 -2.84 -7.83 28.42
C THR A 147 -3.43 -9.05 27.72
N LYS A 148 -2.68 -10.15 27.68
CA LYS A 148 -3.13 -11.42 27.13
C LYS A 148 -4.10 -12.18 28.04
N ALA A 149 -3.92 -12.13 29.35
CA ALA A 149 -4.88 -12.64 30.34
C ALA A 149 -6.24 -11.93 30.23
N LEU A 150 -6.22 -10.60 30.14
CA LEU A 150 -7.43 -9.77 30.01
C LEU A 150 -8.19 -10.07 28.71
N ALA A 151 -7.46 -10.30 27.61
CA ALA A 151 -8.03 -10.62 26.31
C ALA A 151 -8.82 -11.94 26.34
N GLU A 152 -8.30 -12.99 27.01
CA GLU A 152 -9.02 -14.25 27.19
C GLU A 152 -10.35 -14.07 27.95
N SER A 153 -10.34 -13.25 28.99
CA SER A 153 -11.53 -12.97 29.79
C SER A 153 -12.61 -12.18 29.03
N ILE A 154 -12.22 -11.20 28.22
CA ILE A 154 -13.16 -10.45 27.37
C ILE A 154 -13.84 -11.39 26.38
N VAL A 155 -13.03 -12.25 25.75
CA VAL A 155 -13.50 -13.24 24.78
C VAL A 155 -14.44 -14.23 25.45
N HIS A 156 -14.16 -14.72 26.65
CA HIS A 156 -15.09 -15.63 27.34
C HIS A 156 -16.42 -14.97 27.74
N ARG A 157 -16.40 -13.69 28.14
CA ARG A 157 -17.59 -12.98 28.66
C ARG A 157 -18.58 -12.48 27.60
N HIS A 158 -18.15 -12.35 26.34
CA HIS A 158 -18.93 -11.64 25.29
C HIS A 158 -19.41 -12.52 24.14
N THR A 159 -19.47 -13.85 24.32
CA THR A 159 -19.93 -14.75 23.25
C THR A 159 -20.80 -15.89 23.78
N ASP A 160 -21.92 -16.12 23.09
CA ASP A 160 -22.82 -17.27 23.27
C ASP A 160 -22.38 -18.51 22.43
N LEU A 161 -21.13 -18.53 21.95
CA LEU A 161 -20.58 -19.57 21.07
C LEU A 161 -19.40 -20.30 21.74
N PRO A 162 -19.12 -21.57 21.39
CA PRO A 162 -17.96 -22.30 21.90
C PRO A 162 -16.64 -21.67 21.40
N VAL A 163 -15.71 -21.43 22.32
CA VAL A 163 -14.42 -20.74 22.10
C VAL A 163 -13.24 -21.64 22.45
N CYS A 164 -12.17 -21.61 21.64
CA CYS A 164 -10.88 -22.26 21.88
C CYS A 164 -9.75 -21.23 22.01
N ILE A 165 -8.78 -21.46 22.92
CA ILE A 165 -7.72 -20.54 23.34
C ILE A 165 -6.36 -21.27 23.25
N VAL A 166 -5.58 -21.06 22.17
CA VAL A 166 -4.26 -21.72 21.92
C VAL A 166 -3.08 -20.79 22.23
N ARG A 167 -1.88 -21.33 22.47
CA ARG A 167 -0.89 -20.76 23.37
C ARG A 167 0.61 -21.03 22.95
N PRO A 168 1.31 -20.18 22.14
CA PRO A 168 2.65 -20.50 21.57
C PRO A 168 3.89 -19.76 22.17
N SER A 169 5.12 -20.26 21.92
CA SER A 169 6.45 -19.82 22.45
C SER A 169 7.39 -19.07 21.46
N ILE A 170 8.51 -18.49 21.95
CA ILE A 170 9.39 -17.49 21.28
C ILE A 170 10.48 -18.12 20.39
N GLY A 171 10.60 -17.66 19.12
CA GLY A 171 11.69 -17.98 18.17
C GLY A 171 12.14 -16.75 17.34
N HIS A 172 13.20 -16.89 16.54
CA HIS A 172 13.72 -15.85 15.63
C HIS A 172 12.67 -15.49 14.55
N CYS A 173 12.33 -14.19 14.43
CA CYS A 173 11.33 -13.70 13.48
C CYS A 173 12.04 -13.08 12.26
N PRO A 174 12.10 -13.77 11.10
CA PRO A 174 12.70 -13.21 9.90
C PRO A 174 11.88 -12.02 9.37
N VAL A 175 12.58 -10.96 8.94
CA VAL A 175 11.96 -9.73 8.42
C VAL A 175 12.25 -9.60 6.92
N TYR A 176 11.19 -9.58 6.11
CA TYR A 176 11.28 -9.50 4.66
C TYR A 176 10.86 -8.12 4.15
N ASN A 177 11.74 -7.47 3.36
CA ASN A 177 11.38 -6.27 2.62
C ASN A 177 10.85 -6.64 1.23
N VAL A 178 9.54 -6.58 1.03
CA VAL A 178 8.91 -6.85 -0.27
C VAL A 178 8.87 -5.59 -1.12
N THR A 179 9.96 -5.31 -1.84
CA THR A 179 10.06 -4.11 -2.70
C THR A 179 10.66 -4.44 -4.07
N SER A 180 10.32 -3.64 -5.08
CA SER A 180 10.88 -3.77 -6.43
C SER A 180 12.18 -3.00 -6.64
N GLY A 181 12.52 -2.05 -5.75
CA GLY A 181 13.57 -1.05 -5.99
C GLY A 181 14.93 -1.64 -6.34
N SER A 182 15.33 -2.70 -5.63
CA SER A 182 16.64 -3.36 -5.78
C SER A 182 16.62 -4.58 -6.72
N ILE A 183 15.46 -4.93 -7.28
CA ILE A 183 15.26 -6.17 -8.06
C ILE A 183 14.81 -5.84 -9.49
N ALA A 184 13.82 -4.97 -9.63
CA ALA A 184 13.24 -4.54 -10.89
C ALA A 184 12.99 -3.01 -10.85
N PRO A 185 14.06 -2.19 -10.89
CA PRO A 185 13.95 -0.74 -10.75
C PRO A 185 13.13 -0.12 -11.89
N LEU A 186 12.36 0.92 -11.58
CA LEU A 186 11.60 1.69 -12.57
C LEU A 186 12.03 3.16 -12.57
N GLN A 187 12.71 3.56 -13.64
CA GLN A 187 13.13 4.95 -13.83
C GLN A 187 11.94 5.86 -14.18
N TRP A 188 11.96 7.11 -13.71
CA TRP A 188 10.94 8.13 -14.02
C TRP A 188 10.66 8.30 -15.51
N GLY A 189 11.71 8.27 -16.34
CA GLY A 189 11.56 8.34 -17.80
C GLY A 189 10.82 7.13 -18.38
N HIS A 190 11.08 5.93 -17.88
CA HIS A 190 10.39 4.72 -18.30
C HIS A 190 8.93 4.72 -17.82
N PHE A 191 8.69 5.04 -16.54
CA PHE A 191 7.35 5.22 -15.98
C PHE A 191 6.53 6.22 -16.80
N THR A 192 7.15 7.34 -17.20
CA THR A 192 6.52 8.36 -18.05
C THR A 192 6.05 7.79 -19.38
N ARG A 193 6.93 7.07 -20.08
CA ARG A 193 6.61 6.47 -21.38
C ARG A 193 5.45 5.48 -21.25
N LEU A 194 5.46 4.62 -20.23
CA LEU A 194 4.40 3.63 -20.02
C LEU A 194 3.06 4.29 -19.69
N CYS A 195 3.04 5.26 -18.78
CA CYS A 195 1.81 5.98 -18.44
C CYS A 195 1.24 6.73 -19.65
N VAL A 196 2.08 7.41 -20.43
CA VAL A 196 1.65 8.12 -21.64
C VAL A 196 1.12 7.15 -22.70
N LYS A 197 1.80 6.01 -22.92
CA LYS A 197 1.35 4.95 -23.82
C LYS A 197 -0.06 4.49 -23.45
N TRP A 198 -0.24 4.03 -22.21
CA TRP A 198 -1.51 3.47 -21.76
C TRP A 198 -2.63 4.52 -21.67
N ALA A 199 -2.31 5.76 -21.32
CA ALA A 199 -3.28 6.87 -21.35
C ALA A 199 -3.79 7.17 -22.77
N ARG A 200 -2.96 6.96 -23.80
CA ARG A 200 -3.31 7.19 -25.21
C ARG A 200 -4.00 5.98 -25.85
N GLU A 201 -3.66 4.76 -25.45
CA GLU A 201 -4.31 3.54 -25.91
C GLU A 201 -5.73 3.38 -25.34
N ASN A 202 -5.90 3.77 -24.07
CA ASN A 202 -7.15 3.66 -23.31
C ASN A 202 -7.65 5.03 -22.78
N PRO A 203 -7.85 6.05 -23.64
CA PRO A 203 -8.14 7.40 -23.19
C PRO A 203 -9.53 7.51 -22.56
N THR A 204 -9.63 8.22 -21.45
CA THR A 204 -10.91 8.49 -20.80
C THR A 204 -11.73 9.54 -21.57
N LYS A 205 -13.07 9.45 -21.53
CA LYS A 205 -13.97 10.48 -22.09
C LYS A 205 -13.76 11.87 -21.48
N TYR A 206 -13.23 11.92 -20.26
CA TYR A 206 -12.93 13.16 -19.53
C TYR A 206 -11.63 13.84 -19.98
N VAL A 207 -10.87 13.27 -20.92
CA VAL A 207 -9.61 13.85 -21.41
C VAL A 207 -9.86 15.25 -22.00
N MET A 208 -9.14 16.25 -21.53
CA MET A 208 -9.29 17.65 -21.99
C MET A 208 -8.13 18.11 -22.89
N TRP A 209 -6.96 17.52 -22.71
CA TRP A 209 -5.74 17.84 -23.45
C TRP A 209 -5.09 16.58 -23.99
N TYR A 210 -4.32 16.70 -25.07
CA TYR A 210 -3.54 15.58 -25.56
C TYR A 210 -2.52 15.16 -24.47
N PRO A 211 -2.57 13.93 -23.95
CA PRO A 211 -1.77 13.53 -22.80
C PRO A 211 -0.28 13.63 -23.10
N ASN A 212 0.40 14.43 -22.30
CA ASN A 212 1.84 14.51 -22.23
C ASN A 212 2.21 14.92 -20.81
N PHE A 213 3.24 14.33 -20.24
CA PHE A 213 3.81 14.79 -18.98
C PHE A 213 5.32 14.54 -18.98
N SER A 214 6.03 15.37 -18.22
CA SER A 214 7.48 15.30 -18.07
C SER A 214 7.82 15.65 -16.63
N PHE A 215 8.93 15.11 -16.16
CA PHE A 215 9.54 15.53 -14.90
C PHE A 215 10.58 16.62 -15.16
N THR A 216 10.86 17.44 -14.15
CA THR A 216 11.91 18.45 -14.17
C THR A 216 12.53 18.56 -12.78
N GLU A 217 13.84 18.76 -12.73
CA GLU A 217 14.59 18.97 -11.48
C GLU A 217 14.52 20.43 -11.00
N SER A 218 14.16 21.36 -11.88
CA SER A 218 14.10 22.78 -11.55
C SER A 218 12.74 23.16 -10.99
N ARG A 219 12.71 23.58 -9.72
CA ARG A 219 11.50 24.12 -9.07
C ARG A 219 10.95 25.35 -9.80
N LEU A 220 11.82 26.19 -10.35
CA LEU A 220 11.41 27.37 -11.12
C LEU A 220 10.70 26.95 -12.42
N LEU A 221 11.29 26.00 -13.15
CA LEU A 221 10.69 25.50 -14.39
C LEU A 221 9.38 24.75 -14.11
N ASN A 222 9.33 23.97 -13.02
CA ASN A 222 8.10 23.29 -12.58
C ASN A 222 6.99 24.31 -12.25
N THR A 223 7.32 25.36 -11.51
CA THR A 223 6.36 26.43 -11.16
C THR A 223 5.86 27.15 -12.41
N PHE A 224 6.75 27.44 -13.37
CA PHE A 224 6.38 28.04 -14.64
C PHE A 224 5.37 27.17 -15.41
N TRP A 225 5.65 25.86 -15.55
CA TRP A 225 4.75 24.93 -16.23
C TRP A 225 3.44 24.73 -15.46
N GLU A 226 3.48 24.68 -14.14
CA GLU A 226 2.29 24.59 -13.29
C GLU A 226 1.36 25.80 -13.52
N LEU A 227 1.90 27.01 -13.45
CA LEU A 227 1.14 28.23 -13.68
C LEU A 227 0.61 28.31 -15.11
N SER A 228 1.45 28.03 -16.11
CA SER A 228 1.12 28.22 -17.52
C SER A 228 0.22 27.13 -18.10
N CYS A 229 0.41 25.86 -17.70
CA CYS A 229 -0.29 24.72 -18.29
C CYS A 229 -1.43 24.17 -17.41
N HIS A 230 -1.47 24.49 -16.11
CA HIS A 230 -2.56 24.04 -15.23
C HIS A 230 -3.42 25.21 -14.74
N PHE A 231 -2.84 26.22 -14.10
CA PHE A 231 -3.63 27.29 -13.48
C PHE A 231 -4.19 28.32 -14.46
N LEU A 232 -3.39 28.80 -15.40
CA LEU A 232 -3.84 29.77 -16.40
C LEU A 232 -4.99 29.20 -17.27
N PRO A 233 -4.90 27.98 -17.83
CA PRO A 233 -6.02 27.42 -18.60
C PRO A 233 -7.24 27.15 -17.74
N ALA A 234 -7.06 26.72 -16.48
CA ALA A 234 -8.17 26.52 -15.55
C ALA A 234 -8.90 27.83 -15.22
N PHE A 235 -8.15 28.92 -15.04
CA PHE A 235 -8.71 30.24 -14.79
C PHE A 235 -9.50 30.76 -16.01
N LEU A 236 -8.90 30.68 -17.21
CA LEU A 236 -9.54 31.10 -18.45
C LEU A 236 -10.83 30.29 -18.72
N TYR A 237 -10.80 28.99 -18.45
CA TYR A 237 -11.98 28.14 -18.60
C TYR A 237 -13.09 28.50 -17.60
N ASP A 238 -12.75 28.77 -16.34
CA ASP A 238 -13.72 29.21 -15.35
C ASP A 238 -14.31 30.60 -15.66
N LEU A 239 -13.53 31.50 -16.27
CA LEU A 239 -14.03 32.78 -16.77
C LEU A 239 -15.06 32.59 -17.89
N LEU A 240 -14.77 31.70 -18.85
CA LEU A 240 -15.72 31.34 -19.91
C LEU A 240 -17.00 30.72 -19.34
N LEU A 241 -16.89 29.82 -18.36
CA LEU A 241 -18.06 29.25 -17.69
C LEU A 241 -18.90 30.34 -17.01
N ARG A 242 -18.28 31.28 -16.31
CA ARG A 242 -18.99 32.41 -15.68
C ARG A 242 -19.70 33.29 -16.71
N ALA A 243 -19.03 33.60 -17.82
CA ALA A 243 -19.63 34.37 -18.92
C ALA A 243 -20.84 33.64 -19.55
N GLN A 244 -20.86 32.30 -19.51
CA GLN A 244 -21.98 31.47 -19.94
C GLN A 244 -23.04 31.23 -18.85
N GLY A 245 -22.94 31.90 -17.69
CA GLY A 245 -23.85 31.70 -16.55
C GLY A 245 -23.68 30.35 -15.84
N ARG A 246 -22.58 29.63 -16.08
CA ARG A 246 -22.27 28.32 -15.51
C ARG A 246 -21.35 28.45 -14.28
N LYS A 247 -21.42 27.46 -13.38
CA LYS A 247 -20.59 27.42 -12.17
C LYS A 247 -19.13 27.10 -12.53
N PRO A 248 -18.14 27.90 -12.05
CA PRO A 248 -16.72 27.61 -12.23
C PRO A 248 -16.29 26.39 -11.42
N ILE A 249 -15.42 25.54 -11.98
CA ILE A 249 -14.98 24.27 -11.38
C ILE A 249 -13.49 23.97 -11.59
N MET A 250 -12.87 24.47 -12.66
CA MET A 250 -11.53 24.05 -13.06
C MET A 250 -10.45 24.52 -12.11
N MET A 251 -10.54 25.74 -11.56
CA MET A 251 -9.57 26.22 -10.57
C MET A 251 -9.63 25.40 -9.27
N LYS A 252 -10.82 24.94 -8.88
CA LYS A 252 -10.99 24.04 -7.74
C LYS A 252 -10.31 22.70 -7.99
N LEU A 253 -10.43 22.17 -9.21
CA LEU A 253 -9.80 20.92 -9.60
C LEU A 253 -8.27 21.05 -9.66
N ALA A 254 -7.74 22.12 -10.28
CA ALA A 254 -6.31 22.40 -10.35
C ALA A 254 -5.67 22.49 -8.95
N ARG A 255 -6.30 23.20 -8.00
CA ARG A 255 -5.83 23.27 -6.61
C ARG A 255 -5.79 21.91 -5.92
N ARG A 256 -6.81 21.06 -6.13
CA ARG A 256 -6.82 19.70 -5.57
C ARG A 256 -5.68 18.85 -6.11
N PHE A 257 -5.40 18.93 -7.41
CA PHE A 257 -4.25 18.25 -8.01
C PHE A 257 -2.92 18.74 -7.44
N LYS A 258 -2.75 20.06 -7.26
CA LYS A 258 -1.56 20.63 -6.62
C LYS A 258 -1.37 20.09 -5.20
N MET A 259 -2.43 20.07 -4.39
CA MET A 259 -2.35 19.55 -3.02
C MET A 259 -1.98 18.06 -2.99
N ALA A 260 -2.56 17.25 -3.89
CA ALA A 260 -2.21 15.85 -4.01
C ALA A 260 -0.74 15.65 -4.43
N ALA A 261 -0.26 16.42 -5.41
CA ALA A 261 1.13 16.39 -5.85
C ALA A 261 2.10 16.81 -4.73
N ALA A 262 1.78 17.87 -3.98
CA ALA A 262 2.59 18.33 -2.84
C ALA A 262 2.69 17.26 -1.74
N THR A 263 1.62 16.50 -1.49
CA THR A 263 1.64 15.40 -0.53
C THR A 263 2.56 14.25 -0.98
N GLY A 264 2.71 14.05 -2.29
CA GLY A 264 3.61 13.05 -2.88
C GLY A 264 5.04 13.55 -3.12
N GLU A 265 5.32 14.85 -3.01
CA GLU A 265 6.60 15.45 -3.39
C GLU A 265 7.78 14.83 -2.65
N TYR A 266 7.64 14.61 -1.33
CA TYR A 266 8.68 13.98 -0.53
C TYR A 266 9.04 12.59 -1.09
N PHE A 267 8.04 11.75 -1.35
CA PHE A 267 8.25 10.39 -1.86
C PHE A 267 8.76 10.35 -3.30
N ALA A 268 8.42 11.34 -4.12
CA ALA A 268 8.86 11.40 -5.51
C ALA A 268 10.34 11.84 -5.66
N ASN A 269 10.84 12.61 -4.70
CA ASN A 269 12.18 13.21 -4.74
C ASN A 269 13.20 12.54 -3.82
N HIS A 270 12.79 11.57 -3.02
CA HIS A 270 13.69 10.78 -2.19
C HIS A 270 13.68 9.34 -2.69
N GLU A 271 14.87 8.75 -2.80
CA GLU A 271 15.05 7.36 -3.17
C GLU A 271 15.49 6.57 -1.93
N TRP A 272 15.02 5.34 -1.84
CA TRP A 272 15.37 4.41 -0.77
C TRP A 272 15.94 3.14 -1.38
N GLN A 273 17.11 2.74 -0.89
CA GLN A 273 17.68 1.43 -1.19
C GLN A 273 17.22 0.44 -0.13
N TRP A 274 16.58 -0.64 -0.57
CA TRP A 274 16.06 -1.67 0.33
C TRP A 274 16.92 -2.92 0.21
N GLY A 275 17.39 -3.45 1.35
CA GLY A 275 17.99 -4.77 1.41
C GLY A 275 16.92 -5.84 1.17
N VAL A 276 17.13 -6.69 0.17
CA VAL A 276 16.18 -7.72 -0.26
C VAL A 276 16.78 -9.13 -0.22
N GLY A 277 17.86 -9.34 0.55
CA GLY A 277 18.55 -10.63 0.66
C GLY A 277 17.61 -11.75 1.09
N GLU A 278 16.89 -11.56 2.20
CA GLU A 278 15.89 -12.51 2.70
C GLU A 278 14.78 -12.80 1.68
N LEU A 279 14.35 -11.80 0.90
CA LEU A 279 13.34 -11.99 -0.13
C LEU A 279 13.86 -12.82 -1.31
N ARG A 280 15.13 -12.61 -1.71
CA ARG A 280 15.78 -13.40 -2.76
C ARG A 280 16.00 -14.84 -2.32
N ALA A 281 16.45 -15.04 -1.08
CA ALA A 281 16.60 -16.36 -0.50
C ALA A 281 15.24 -17.09 -0.41
N LEU A 282 14.19 -16.39 0.01
CA LEU A 282 12.82 -16.92 0.01
C LEU A 282 12.34 -17.28 -1.41
N GLY A 283 12.63 -16.45 -2.41
CA GLY A 283 12.31 -16.73 -3.80
C GLY A 283 13.02 -17.98 -4.33
N ALA A 284 14.32 -18.12 -4.05
CA ALA A 284 15.09 -19.30 -4.44
C ALA A 284 14.57 -20.57 -3.75
N ALA A 285 14.28 -20.51 -2.45
CA ALA A 285 13.70 -21.62 -1.70
C ALA A 285 12.31 -22.02 -2.24
N ALA A 286 11.50 -21.03 -2.63
CA ALA A 286 10.20 -21.28 -3.24
C ALA A 286 10.33 -21.92 -4.64
N GLU A 287 11.34 -21.54 -5.43
CA GLU A 287 11.60 -22.16 -6.75
C GLU A 287 12.06 -23.61 -6.64
N SER A 288 12.80 -23.97 -5.58
CA SER A 288 13.24 -25.35 -5.31
C SER A 288 12.15 -26.23 -4.68
N ALA A 289 11.14 -25.64 -4.04
CA ALA A 289 10.05 -26.38 -3.40
C ALA A 289 9.16 -27.11 -4.43
N ARG A 290 8.64 -28.30 -4.08
CA ARG A 290 7.82 -29.11 -5.02
C ARG A 290 6.50 -28.43 -5.38
N ASP A 291 5.86 -27.81 -4.39
CA ASP A 291 4.66 -26.98 -4.57
C ASP A 291 4.96 -25.52 -4.95
N GLY A 292 6.24 -25.20 -5.22
CA GLY A 292 6.72 -23.87 -5.58
C GLY A 292 5.93 -23.23 -6.73
N HIS A 293 5.53 -24.04 -7.72
CA HIS A 293 4.70 -23.61 -8.85
C HIS A 293 3.31 -23.04 -8.47
N VAL A 294 2.80 -23.33 -7.27
CA VAL A 294 1.55 -22.77 -6.73
C VAL A 294 1.77 -21.33 -6.23
N PHE A 295 3.02 -20.94 -6.00
CA PHE A 295 3.44 -19.65 -5.46
C PHE A 295 4.28 -18.91 -6.51
N PRO A 296 3.70 -17.93 -7.24
CA PRO A 296 4.43 -17.26 -8.31
C PRO A 296 5.68 -16.56 -7.76
N ALA A 297 6.84 -16.89 -8.35
CA ALA A 297 8.11 -16.32 -7.97
C ALA A 297 8.19 -14.84 -8.38
N TRP A 298 8.51 -13.98 -7.42
CA TRP A 298 8.83 -12.58 -7.66
C TRP A 298 10.35 -12.43 -7.81
N PRO A 299 10.90 -11.86 -8.91
CA PRO A 299 10.26 -11.02 -9.92
C PRO A 299 10.00 -11.71 -11.28
N ALA A 300 10.22 -13.02 -11.42
CA ALA A 300 10.41 -13.67 -12.73
C ALA A 300 9.31 -13.40 -13.76
N GLU A 301 8.05 -13.26 -13.33
CA GLU A 301 6.90 -12.98 -14.20
C GLU A 301 6.42 -11.51 -14.18
N PHE A 302 7.08 -10.64 -13.41
CA PHE A 302 6.63 -9.27 -13.23
C PHE A 302 7.07 -8.35 -14.38
N SER A 303 6.09 -7.70 -15.02
CA SER A 303 6.33 -6.68 -16.04
C SER A 303 5.72 -5.34 -15.63
N TRP A 304 6.55 -4.30 -15.59
CA TRP A 304 6.10 -2.92 -15.41
C TRP A 304 5.12 -2.47 -16.48
N GLU A 305 5.23 -3.00 -17.70
CA GLU A 305 4.31 -2.67 -18.79
C GLU A 305 2.90 -3.18 -18.51
N SER A 306 2.77 -4.46 -18.16
CA SER A 306 1.49 -5.08 -17.81
C SER A 306 0.91 -4.46 -16.54
N TYR A 307 1.75 -4.22 -15.52
CA TYR A 307 1.34 -3.62 -14.26
C TYR A 307 0.78 -2.22 -14.45
N ILE A 308 1.52 -1.33 -15.14
CA ILE A 308 1.07 0.05 -15.39
C ILE A 308 -0.13 0.05 -16.32
N GLY A 309 -0.22 -0.86 -17.29
CA GLY A 309 -1.39 -1.01 -18.15
C GLY A 309 -2.66 -1.34 -17.38
N ALA A 310 -2.60 -2.36 -16.53
CA ALA A 310 -3.69 -2.74 -15.64
C ALA A 310 -4.05 -1.60 -14.68
N TYR A 311 -3.05 -0.91 -14.12
CA TYR A 311 -3.25 0.22 -13.23
C TYR A 311 -4.00 1.37 -13.91
N MET A 312 -3.58 1.74 -15.13
CA MET A 312 -4.21 2.80 -15.91
C MET A 312 -5.65 2.45 -16.32
N LEU A 313 -5.89 1.19 -16.68
CA LEU A 313 -7.24 0.68 -16.96
C LEU A 313 -8.10 0.70 -15.68
N GLY A 314 -7.53 0.33 -14.55
CA GLY A 314 -8.19 0.38 -13.24
C GLY A 314 -8.59 1.81 -12.83
N ILE A 315 -7.73 2.79 -13.07
CA ILE A 315 -8.07 4.22 -12.86
C ILE A 315 -9.28 4.58 -13.70
N ARG A 316 -9.30 4.23 -14.99
CA ARG A 316 -10.42 4.50 -15.89
C ARG A 316 -11.71 3.88 -15.36
N GLN A 317 -11.70 2.58 -15.06
CA GLN A 317 -12.90 1.84 -14.73
C GLN A 317 -13.42 2.16 -13.33
N PHE A 318 -12.54 2.19 -12.33
CA PHE A 318 -12.96 2.23 -10.92
C PHE A 318 -12.90 3.63 -10.32
N ILE A 319 -11.90 4.45 -10.69
CA ILE A 319 -11.76 5.81 -10.15
C ILE A 319 -12.59 6.80 -10.95
N LEU A 320 -12.42 6.80 -12.28
CA LEU A 320 -13.14 7.70 -13.17
C LEU A 320 -14.56 7.20 -13.50
N LYS A 321 -14.88 5.94 -13.16
CA LYS A 321 -16.17 5.31 -13.48
C LYS A 321 -16.51 5.48 -14.96
N ASP A 322 -15.52 5.28 -15.81
CA ASP A 322 -15.61 5.49 -17.25
C ASP A 322 -15.72 4.13 -17.97
N PRO A 323 -16.94 3.73 -18.37
CA PRO A 323 -17.19 2.41 -18.94
C PRO A 323 -16.48 2.18 -20.29
N ALA A 324 -16.37 0.91 -20.69
CA ALA A 324 -15.64 0.51 -21.89
C ALA A 324 -16.31 0.98 -23.19
N ASP A 325 -17.63 1.14 -23.19
CA ASP A 325 -18.44 1.67 -24.29
C ASP A 325 -18.09 3.11 -24.68
N SER A 326 -17.51 3.90 -23.77
CA SER A 326 -17.08 5.28 -24.05
C SER A 326 -15.77 5.35 -24.84
N LEU A 327 -15.03 4.25 -24.93
CA LEU A 327 -13.69 4.20 -25.52
C LEU A 327 -13.63 4.65 -27.00
N PRO A 328 -14.55 4.25 -27.90
CA PRO A 328 -14.54 4.73 -29.28
C PRO A 328 -14.69 6.24 -29.40
N HIS A 329 -15.58 6.83 -28.60
CA HIS A 329 -15.77 8.28 -28.58
C HIS A 329 -14.54 8.99 -28.00
N ALA A 330 -13.99 8.48 -26.91
CA ALA A 330 -12.80 9.04 -26.28
C ALA A 330 -11.57 9.00 -27.21
N ARG A 331 -11.39 7.91 -27.99
CA ARG A 331 -10.34 7.82 -29.03
C ARG A 331 -10.53 8.85 -30.14
N THR A 332 -11.76 9.06 -30.59
CA THR A 332 -12.07 10.10 -31.59
C THR A 332 -11.74 11.50 -31.06
N LYS A 333 -12.14 11.80 -29.81
CA LYS A 333 -11.79 13.05 -29.13
C LYS A 333 -10.27 13.21 -29.01
N LEU A 334 -9.55 12.16 -28.65
CA LEU A 334 -8.09 12.18 -28.54
C LEU A 334 -7.41 12.49 -29.88
N LYS A 335 -7.88 11.92 -31.00
CA LYS A 335 -7.37 12.23 -32.34
C LYS A 335 -7.53 13.71 -32.70
N ARG A 336 -8.65 14.34 -32.31
CA ARG A 336 -8.85 15.79 -32.51
C ARG A 336 -7.86 16.59 -31.65
N LEU A 337 -7.71 16.21 -30.38
CA LEU A 337 -6.76 16.85 -29.46
C LEU A 337 -5.31 16.72 -29.92
N TYR A 338 -4.94 15.60 -30.57
CA TYR A 338 -3.62 15.42 -31.18
C TYR A 338 -3.33 16.50 -32.23
N TRP A 339 -4.26 16.74 -33.16
CA TRP A 339 -4.08 17.76 -34.19
C TRP A 339 -4.06 19.17 -33.61
N VAL A 340 -4.91 19.46 -32.62
CA VAL A 340 -4.85 20.75 -31.88
C VAL A 340 -3.47 20.94 -31.26
N HIS A 341 -2.92 19.91 -30.63
CA HIS A 341 -1.59 19.95 -30.04
C HIS A 341 -0.49 20.16 -31.10
N LYS A 342 -0.56 19.47 -32.25
CA LYS A 342 0.42 19.63 -33.34
C LYS A 342 0.37 21.00 -33.99
N LEU A 343 -0.83 21.54 -34.22
CA LEU A 343 -0.99 22.90 -34.74
C LEU A 343 -0.45 23.94 -33.76
N PHE A 344 -0.70 23.76 -32.46
CA PHE A 344 -0.14 24.63 -31.43
C PHE A 344 1.40 24.57 -31.40
N GLN A 345 1.99 23.38 -31.50
CA GLN A 345 3.46 23.20 -31.59
C GLN A 345 4.03 23.90 -32.83
N ALA A 346 3.41 23.72 -34.00
CA ALA A 346 3.84 24.34 -35.25
C ALA A 346 3.74 25.87 -35.18
N ALA A 347 2.63 26.41 -34.67
CA ALA A 347 2.44 27.84 -34.48
C ALA A 347 3.50 28.41 -33.53
N THR A 348 3.72 27.77 -32.38
CA THR A 348 4.73 28.19 -31.40
C THR A 348 6.13 28.21 -32.02
N GLY A 349 6.50 27.16 -32.76
CA GLY A 349 7.78 27.09 -33.47
C GLY A 349 7.94 28.19 -34.51
N TYR A 350 6.89 28.47 -35.29
CA TYR A 350 6.88 29.56 -36.29
C TYR A 350 7.09 30.93 -35.63
N TYR A 351 6.37 31.24 -34.54
CA TYR A 351 6.49 32.52 -33.86
C TYR A 351 7.84 32.70 -33.15
N LEU A 352 8.39 31.65 -32.55
CA LEU A 352 9.74 31.67 -31.97
C LEU A 352 10.80 31.90 -33.06
N PHE A 353 10.70 31.19 -34.19
CA PHE A 353 11.60 31.41 -35.33
C PHE A 353 11.51 32.85 -35.84
N ARG A 354 10.30 33.39 -36.04
CA ARG A 354 10.05 34.79 -36.44
C ARG A 354 10.68 35.78 -35.47
N LEU A 355 10.54 35.56 -34.16
CA LEU A 355 11.07 36.46 -33.13
C LEU A 355 12.60 36.45 -33.09
N LEU A 356 13.21 35.26 -33.23
CA LEU A 356 14.67 35.12 -33.27
C LEU A 356 15.25 35.68 -34.57
N ALA A 357 14.65 35.36 -35.72
CA ALA A 357 15.08 35.88 -37.03
C ALA A 357 14.90 37.40 -37.13
N GLY A 358 13.88 37.96 -36.47
CA GLY A 358 13.67 39.40 -36.39
C GLY A 358 14.62 40.14 -35.44
N ARG A 359 15.39 39.45 -34.60
CA ARG A 359 16.46 40.01 -33.77
C ARG A 359 17.86 39.85 -34.37
N LEU A 360 17.98 39.03 -35.42
CA LEU A 360 19.21 38.82 -36.20
C LEU A 360 19.28 39.72 -37.44
N ARG A 361 18.22 40.47 -37.72
CA ARG A 361 18.18 41.64 -38.61
C ARG A 361 18.22 42.89 -37.74
#